data_AF-A0A7V2AN13-F1
#
_entry.id   AF-A0A7V2AN13-F1
#
_cell.length_a   1.000
_cell.length_b   1.000
_cell.length_c   1.000
_cell.angle_alpha   90.00
_cell.angle_beta   90.00
_cell.angle_gamma   90.00
#
_symmetry.space_group_name_H-M   'P 1'
#
loop_
_entity.id
_entity.type
_entity.pdbx_description
1 polymer ?
#
loop_
_entity_poly.entity_id
_entity_poly.type
_entity_poly.pdbx_seq_one_letter_code
_entity_poly.pdbx_strand_id
1 'polypeptide(L)'
;MRAAEDIIRKPYITEKSNAEIANGKYTFIVAVNATKTEIKQAVEKLFQVKVLNVNTVNYEGKQKRLGVHQGYRPDWKKAVVKIDTDPKPETYLAKGGKAIAAGKKYKTRIDEFGAVQ
;
A
#
# COMPACT_ATOMS: atom_id res chain seq x y z
N MET A 1 -19.38 3.72 -1.87
CA MET A 1 -17.92 3.49 -1.82
C MET A 1 -17.45 3.72 -0.40
N ARG A 2 -16.56 2.87 0.13
CA ARG A 2 -15.94 3.11 1.45
C ARG A 2 -14.90 4.22 1.36
N ALA A 3 -14.67 4.92 2.46
CA ALA A 3 -13.62 5.93 2.54
C ALA A 3 -12.24 5.25 2.43
N ALA A 4 -11.24 5.95 1.88
CA ALA A 4 -9.90 5.37 1.71
C ALA A 4 -9.22 5.16 3.07
N GLU A 5 -9.58 6.03 4.02
CA GLU A 5 -9.15 6.09 5.41
C GLU A 5 -9.66 4.86 6.20
N ASP A 6 -10.82 4.31 5.85
CA ASP A 6 -11.36 3.09 6.48
C ASP A 6 -10.65 1.82 5.99
N ILE A 7 -10.10 1.87 4.78
CA ILE A 7 -9.46 0.72 4.12
C ILE A 7 -8.05 0.52 4.67
N ILE A 8 -7.24 1.59 4.74
CA ILE A 8 -5.87 1.55 5.23
C ILE A 8 -5.85 1.97 6.71
N ARG A 9 -5.56 1.02 7.61
CA ARG A 9 -5.62 1.29 9.05
C ARG A 9 -4.32 1.85 9.60
N LYS A 10 -3.18 1.23 9.26
CA LYS A 10 -1.86 1.65 9.74
C LYS A 10 -0.72 1.03 8.94
N PRO A 11 0.48 1.65 8.91
CA PRO A 11 1.68 0.99 8.41
C PRO A 11 2.08 -0.20 9.28
N TYR A 12 2.65 -1.24 8.68
CA TYR A 12 3.17 -2.40 9.38
C TYR A 12 4.69 -2.36 9.37
N ILE A 13 5.28 -1.91 10.47
CA ILE A 13 6.72 -1.68 10.62
C ILE A 13 7.35 -2.88 11.32
N THR A 14 8.28 -3.52 10.62
CA THR A 14 9.08 -4.68 11.03
C THR A 14 10.41 -4.62 10.27
N GLU A 15 11.43 -5.36 10.70
CA GLU A 15 12.72 -5.44 9.97
C GLU A 15 12.51 -5.83 8.50
N LYS A 16 11.64 -6.83 8.26
CA LYS A 16 11.29 -7.28 6.91
C LYS A 16 10.61 -6.20 6.08
N SER A 17 9.64 -5.47 6.66
CA SER A 17 8.97 -4.40 5.90
C SER A 17 9.94 -3.29 5.54
N ASN A 18 10.88 -2.97 6.44
CA ASN A 18 11.87 -1.92 6.20
C ASN A 18 12.85 -2.32 5.09
N ALA A 19 13.31 -3.57 5.08
CA ALA A 19 14.17 -4.10 4.02
C ALA A 19 13.49 -4.03 2.63
N GLU A 20 12.17 -4.23 2.57
CA GLU A 20 11.40 -4.22 1.33
C GLU A 20 11.09 -2.82 0.78
N ILE A 21 11.28 -1.75 1.58
CA ILE A 21 11.10 -0.35 1.12
C ILE A 21 12.07 -0.03 -0.04
N ALA A 22 13.31 -0.54 0.02
CA ALA A 22 14.29 -0.36 -1.05
C ALA A 22 13.80 -0.92 -2.40
N ASN A 23 12.91 -1.92 -2.37
CA ASN A 23 12.29 -2.51 -3.55
C ASN A 23 10.97 -1.82 -3.97
N GLY A 24 10.65 -0.68 -3.36
CA GLY A 24 9.39 0.04 -3.59
C GLY A 24 8.15 -0.70 -3.05
N LYS A 25 8.33 -1.61 -2.08
CA LYS A 25 7.23 -2.35 -1.46
C LYS A 25 6.92 -1.83 -0.07
N TYR A 26 5.67 -1.47 0.15
CA TYR A 26 5.17 -0.91 1.41
C TYR A 26 4.13 -1.84 2.01
N THR A 27 4.19 -2.06 3.33
CA THR A 27 3.32 -3.02 4.01
C THR A 27 2.32 -2.34 4.93
N PHE A 28 1.03 -2.58 4.74
CA PHE A 28 -0.04 -1.98 5.52
C PHE A 28 -0.87 -3.04 6.24
N ILE A 29 -1.43 -2.67 7.38
CA ILE A 29 -2.58 -3.35 7.96
C ILE A 29 -3.83 -2.68 7.38
N VAL A 30 -4.68 -3.50 6.77
CA VAL A 30 -5.89 -3.04 6.08
C VAL A 30 -7.13 -3.69 6.68
N ALA A 31 -8.31 -3.18 6.34
CA ALA A 31 -9.57 -3.80 6.73
C ALA A 31 -9.68 -5.24 6.20
N VAL A 32 -10.15 -6.16 7.05
CA VAL A 32 -10.23 -7.61 6.75
C VAL A 32 -11.13 -7.89 5.55
N ASN A 33 -12.13 -7.07 5.31
CA ASN A 33 -13.07 -7.19 4.20
C ASN A 33 -12.64 -6.44 2.92
N ALA A 34 -11.49 -5.76 2.91
CA ALA A 34 -11.04 -4.98 1.75
C ALA A 34 -10.53 -5.87 0.61
N THR A 35 -10.91 -5.55 -0.62
CA THR A 35 -10.43 -6.19 -1.85
C THR A 35 -9.13 -5.54 -2.34
N LYS A 36 -8.38 -6.23 -3.21
CA LYS A 36 -7.12 -5.69 -3.77
C LYS A 36 -7.33 -4.39 -4.56
N THR A 37 -8.46 -4.29 -5.28
CA THR A 37 -8.82 -3.10 -6.07
C THR A 37 -9.08 -1.90 -5.17
N GLU A 38 -9.82 -2.10 -4.07
CA GLU A 38 -10.09 -1.06 -3.08
C GLU A 38 -8.80 -0.59 -2.40
N ILE A 39 -7.91 -1.52 -2.01
CA ILE A 39 -6.61 -1.17 -1.42
C ILE A 39 -5.76 -0.37 -2.40
N LYS A 40 -5.73 -0.78 -3.68
CA LYS A 40 -5.02 -0.03 -4.72
C LYS A 40 -5.51 1.41 -4.81
N GLN A 41 -6.82 1.60 -4.96
CA GLN A 41 -7.43 2.92 -5.09
C GLN A 41 -7.21 3.77 -3.83
N ALA A 42 -7.30 3.17 -2.64
CA ALA A 42 -7.07 3.87 -1.38
C ALA A 42 -5.62 4.36 -1.25
N VAL A 43 -4.63 3.53 -1.60
CA VAL A 43 -3.21 3.92 -1.55
C VAL A 43 -2.91 5.02 -2.56
N GLU A 44 -3.39 4.88 -3.80
CA GLU A 44 -3.19 5.88 -4.86
C GLU A 44 -3.81 7.24 -4.44
N LYS A 45 -4.99 7.23 -3.80
CA LYS A 45 -5.67 8.44 -3.34
C LYS A 45 -4.98 9.11 -2.15
N LEU A 46 -4.60 8.35 -1.13
CA LEU A 46 -4.04 8.90 0.12
C LEU A 46 -2.61 9.41 -0.07
N PHE A 47 -1.79 8.64 -0.79
CA PHE A 47 -0.36 8.94 -0.90
C PHE A 47 0.03 9.57 -2.24
N GLN A 48 -0.90 9.71 -3.19
CA GLN A 48 -0.64 10.30 -4.52
C GLN A 48 0.50 9.58 -5.26
N VAL A 49 0.55 8.25 -5.11
CA VAL A 49 1.52 7.34 -5.73
C VAL A 49 0.85 6.54 -6.85
N LYS A 50 1.65 5.94 -7.73
CA LYS A 50 1.14 4.94 -8.68
C LYS A 50 1.38 3.53 -8.15
N VAL A 51 0.34 2.71 -8.07
CA VAL A 51 0.45 1.33 -7.58
C VAL A 51 0.55 0.36 -8.75
N LEU A 52 1.61 -0.45 -8.76
CA LEU A 52 1.86 -1.49 -9.75
C LEU A 52 1.13 -2.78 -9.39
N ASN A 53 1.28 -3.25 -8.15
CA ASN A 53 0.73 -4.53 -7.71
C ASN A 53 0.37 -4.52 -6.21
N VAL A 54 -0.59 -5.36 -5.82
CA VAL A 54 -1.05 -5.53 -4.44
C VAL A 54 -1.13 -7.02 -4.08
N ASN A 55 -0.39 -7.40 -3.04
CA ASN A 55 -0.42 -8.74 -2.46
C ASN A 55 -1.05 -8.67 -1.07
N THR A 56 -2.00 -9.54 -0.78
CA THR A 56 -2.74 -9.55 0.49
C THR A 56 -2.65 -10.90 1.16
N VAL A 57 -2.57 -10.93 2.48
CA VAL A 57 -2.59 -12.13 3.31
C VAL A 57 -3.51 -11.88 4.51
N ASN A 58 -4.39 -12.83 4.81
CA ASN A 58 -5.23 -12.80 6.01
C ASN A 58 -4.48 -13.50 7.16
N TYR A 59 -4.50 -12.90 8.34
CA TYR A 59 -3.91 -13.45 9.55
C TYR A 59 -5.00 -13.60 10.60
N GLU A 60 -5.10 -14.81 11.12
CA GLU A 60 -5.94 -15.10 12.28
C GLU A 60 -5.34 -14.51 13.54
N GLY A 61 -6.21 -14.00 14.40
CA GLY A 61 -5.88 -13.52 15.71
C GLY A 61 -5.29 -14.63 16.56
N LYS A 62 -4.19 -14.32 17.26
CA LYS A 62 -3.59 -15.30 18.19
C LYS A 62 -4.51 -15.48 19.40
N GLN A 63 -4.71 -16.74 19.81
CA GLN A 63 -5.32 -17.05 21.10
C GLN A 63 -4.45 -16.47 22.22
N LYS A 64 -5.10 -15.83 23.19
CA LYS A 64 -4.47 -15.21 24.36
C LYS A 64 -5.30 -15.53 25.59
N ARG A 65 -4.61 -15.58 26.73
CA ARG A 65 -5.20 -15.82 28.04
C ARG A 65 -4.75 -14.74 28.99
N LEU A 66 -5.70 -14.23 29.78
CA LEU A 66 -5.44 -13.35 30.91
C LEU A 66 -6.11 -13.98 32.14
N GLY A 67 -5.31 -14.59 33.00
CA GLY A 67 -5.80 -15.36 34.15
C GLY A 67 -6.75 -16.48 33.71
N VAL A 68 -8.00 -16.42 34.20
CA VAL A 68 -9.07 -17.37 33.87
C VAL A 68 -9.71 -17.13 32.50
N HIS A 69 -9.61 -15.92 31.95
CA HIS A 69 -10.27 -15.58 30.69
C HIS A 69 -9.40 -15.94 29.48
N GLN A 70 -9.98 -16.71 28.56
CA GLN A 70 -9.37 -17.07 27.29
C GLN A 70 -10.13 -16.40 26.15
N GLY A 71 -9.41 -15.89 25.16
CA GLY A 71 -10.00 -15.24 24.00
C GLY A 71 -9.00 -15.12 22.85
N TYR A 72 -9.43 -14.49 21.77
CA TYR A 72 -8.61 -14.27 20.58
C TYR A 72 -8.36 -12.79 20.38
N ARG A 73 -7.20 -12.45 19.81
CA ARG A 73 -7.01 -11.11 19.25
C ARG A 73 -7.87 -10.96 17.99
N PRO A 74 -8.17 -9.72 17.56
CA PRO A 74 -8.84 -9.51 16.29
C PRO A 74 -8.00 -10.05 15.11
N ASP A 75 -8.68 -10.64 14.14
CA ASP A 75 -8.11 -10.95 12.84
C ASP A 75 -7.71 -9.68 12.11
N TRP A 76 -6.72 -9.79 11.24
CA TRP A 76 -6.22 -8.67 10.48
C TRP A 76 -5.74 -9.11 9.10
N LYS A 77 -5.79 -8.17 8.16
CA LYS A 77 -5.29 -8.39 6.80
C LYS A 77 -4.04 -7.55 6.59
N LYS A 78 -3.01 -8.18 6.06
CA LYS A 78 -1.76 -7.53 5.65
C LYS A 78 -1.79 -7.31 4.16
N ALA A 79 -1.47 -6.09 3.71
CA ALA A 79 -1.31 -5.75 2.31
C ALA A 79 0.13 -5.32 2.05
N VAL A 80 0.81 -5.96 1.10
CA VAL A 80 2.09 -5.52 0.56
C VAL A 80 1.81 -4.89 -0.80
N VAL A 81 2.12 -3.61 -0.91
CA VAL A 81 1.80 -2.77 -2.06
C VAL A 81 3.10 -2.36 -2.74
N LYS A 82 3.23 -2.67 -4.03
CA LYS A 82 4.37 -2.26 -4.84
C LYS A 82 4.00 -0.97 -5.59
N ILE A 83 4.75 0.10 -5.35
CA ILE A 83 4.59 1.36 -6.08
C ILE A 83 5.54 1.42 -7.27
N ASP A 84 5.24 2.34 -8.18
CA ASP A 84 6.14 2.69 -9.27
C ASP A 84 7.20 3.68 -8.78
N THR A 85 8.46 3.25 -8.85
CA THR A 85 9.62 4.07 -8.46
C THR A 85 10.27 4.76 -9.66
N ASP A 86 9.99 4.32 -10.88
CA ASP A 86 10.60 4.82 -12.12
C ASP A 86 9.51 5.37 -13.07
N PRO A 87 9.15 6.66 -12.93
CA PRO A 87 8.12 7.27 -13.74
C PRO A 87 8.60 7.46 -15.19
N LYS A 88 8.30 6.48 -16.04
CA LYS A 88 8.59 6.58 -17.47
C LYS A 88 7.63 7.57 -18.15
N PRO A 89 8.13 8.51 -18.96
CA PRO A 89 7.28 9.42 -19.71
C PRO A 89 6.45 8.64 -20.73
N GLU A 90 5.15 8.91 -20.79
CA GLU A 90 4.32 8.41 -21.87
C GLU A 90 4.60 9.24 -23.13
N THR A 91 5.14 8.58 -24.15
CA THR A 91 5.42 9.18 -25.46
C THR A 91 4.23 8.96 -26.38
N TYR A 92 3.63 10.05 -26.84
CA TYR A 92 2.57 10.02 -27.85
C TYR A 92 3.11 10.57 -29.18
N LEU A 93 2.72 9.91 -30.27
CA LEU A 93 3.01 10.37 -31.63
C LEU A 93 1.96 11.40 -32.04
N ALA A 94 2.36 12.67 -32.20
CA ALA A 94 1.48 13.68 -32.77
C ALA A 94 1.42 13.54 -34.30
N LYS A 95 0.30 13.97 -34.91
CA LYS A 95 0.11 14.00 -36.37
C LYS A 95 1.19 14.91 -36.98
N GLY A 96 2.26 14.31 -37.55
CA GLY A 96 3.48 15.00 -37.98
C GLY A 96 4.81 14.39 -37.47
N GLY A 97 4.78 13.28 -36.73
CA GLY A 97 5.99 12.50 -36.39
C GLY A 97 6.82 13.06 -35.22
N LYS A 98 6.40 14.16 -34.61
CA LYS A 98 7.01 14.67 -33.36
C LYS A 98 6.40 13.94 -32.16
N ALA A 99 7.26 13.27 -31.39
CA ALA A 99 6.87 12.69 -30.10
C ALA A 99 6.73 13.80 -29.07
N ILE A 100 5.59 13.85 -28.39
CA ILE A 100 5.37 14.76 -27.27
C ILE A 100 5.33 13.89 -26.01
N ALA A 101 6.05 14.29 -24.96
CA ALA A 101 6.13 13.58 -23.69
C ALA A 101 5.31 14.30 -22.63
N ALA A 102 4.37 13.59 -21.99
CA ALA A 102 3.69 14.06 -20.78
C ALA A 102 4.38 13.47 -19.55
N GLY A 103 4.83 14.33 -18.63
CA GLY A 103 5.36 13.90 -17.34
C GLY A 103 4.21 13.54 -16.38
N LYS A 104 4.19 12.31 -15.88
CA LYS A 104 3.25 11.92 -14.82
C LYS A 104 3.72 12.52 -13.48
N LYS A 105 2.81 13.13 -12.73
CA LYS A 105 3.07 13.70 -11.40
C LYS A 105 2.54 12.77 -10.32
N TYR A 106 3.36 11.82 -9.88
CA TYR A 106 3.09 11.02 -8.67
C TYR A 106 4.35 10.91 -7.83
N LYS A 107 4.18 10.70 -6.52
CA LYS A 107 5.29 10.49 -5.61
C LYS A 107 5.93 9.12 -5.89
N THR A 108 7.25 9.07 -5.88
CA THR A 108 8.05 7.84 -6.05
C THR A 108 8.40 7.18 -4.71
N ARG A 109 8.05 7.82 -3.59
CA ARG A 109 8.24 7.34 -2.22
C ARG A 109 7.06 7.73 -1.33
N ILE A 110 6.78 6.89 -0.34
CA ILE A 110 5.88 7.23 0.78
C ILE A 110 6.77 7.64 1.96
N ASP A 111 6.97 8.95 2.15
CA ASP A 111 7.94 9.48 3.11
C ASP A 111 7.55 9.22 4.57
N GLU A 112 6.26 9.06 4.85
CA GLU A 112 5.72 8.79 6.19
C GLU A 112 5.85 7.32 6.63
N PHE A 113 6.35 6.44 5.76
CA PHE A 113 6.48 5.02 6.08
C PHE A 113 7.80 4.75 6.82
N GLY A 114 7.75 4.76 8.15
CA GLY A 114 8.88 4.37 9.01
C GLY A 114 9.56 5.50 9.80
N ALA A 115 9.04 6.71 9.77
CA ALA A 115 9.43 7.72 10.76
C ALA A 115 8.80 7.36 12.11
N VAL A 116 9.64 6.94 13.06
CA VAL A 116 9.36 7.15 14.47
C VAL A 116 9.30 8.67 14.65
N GLN A 117 8.17 9.17 15.14
CA GLN A 117 8.02 10.56 15.53
C GLN A 117 8.93 10.87 16.72
#